data_AF-A0A0A2B877-F1
#
_entry.id   AF-A0A0A2B877-F1
#
_cell.length_a   1.000
_cell.length_b   1.000
_cell.length_c   1.000
_cell.angle_alpha   90.00
_cell.angle_beta   90.00
_cell.angle_gamma   90.00
#
_symmetry.space_group_name_H-M   'P 1'
#
loop_
_entity.id
_entity.type
_entity.pdbx_description
1 polymer ?
#
loop_
_entity_poly.entity_id
_entity_poly.type
_entity_poly.pdbx_seq_one_letter_code
_entity_poly.pdbx_strand_id
1 'polypeptide(L)'
;MKFFFILIIFIIFLTFIILRDYQIKKKKLKINNALNSNFFIQTINNLINENKYNLLEERIRLREIDAYGNEDYKKWIGNPPLDEKAIEKNIFNGSKRFKEGIPYFWEKVILKKFGSIELFFEKWRSYCYENPTIDDEIVGSIRNLETEDWFVFIASQIEKSCLNLIEKNYSSKNKGNYKKGIRFENHCMEILKQNGWAVKETPNTGDQGVDLIASINDLRICIQCKDHEKAIGNKAVQEISAGKLYWKGTHAIIVSKSGFTKSAHQLAKSNKVELINEYQLKDLEKFII
;
A
#
# COMPACT_ATOMS: atom_id res chain seq x y z
N MET A 1 -61.93 -50.74 -11.85
CA MET A 1 -60.52 -50.95 -11.40
C MET A 1 -59.47 -50.55 -12.43
N LYS A 2 -59.48 -51.06 -13.67
CA LYS A 2 -58.43 -50.76 -14.68
C LYS A 2 -58.27 -49.27 -15.02
N PHE A 3 -59.37 -48.54 -15.18
CA PHE A 3 -59.34 -47.09 -15.48
C PHE A 3 -58.71 -46.26 -14.35
N PHE A 4 -59.02 -46.60 -13.11
CA PHE A 4 -58.45 -45.96 -11.92
C PHE A 4 -56.93 -46.20 -11.82
N PHE A 5 -56.47 -47.41 -12.15
CA PHE A 5 -55.05 -47.74 -12.17
C PHE A 5 -54.28 -46.98 -13.26
N ILE A 6 -54.86 -46.85 -14.47
CA ILE A 6 -54.30 -46.05 -15.57
C ILE A 6 -54.22 -44.56 -15.19
N LEU A 7 -55.25 -44.02 -14.53
CA LEU A 7 -55.27 -42.64 -14.05
C LEU A 7 -54.18 -42.38 -13.01
N ILE A 8 -53.97 -43.31 -12.07
CA ILE A 8 -52.88 -43.21 -11.09
C ILE A 8 -51.52 -43.20 -11.77
N ILE A 9 -51.27 -44.12 -12.72
CA ILE A 9 -50.01 -44.15 -13.48
C ILE A 9 -49.79 -42.85 -14.24
N PHE A 10 -50.84 -42.29 -14.85
CA PHE A 10 -50.77 -41.02 -15.56
C PHE A 10 -50.44 -39.85 -14.62
N ILE A 11 -51.05 -39.79 -13.43
CA ILE A 11 -50.75 -38.77 -12.42
C ILE A 11 -49.30 -38.90 -11.92
N ILE A 12 -48.84 -40.13 -11.63
CA ILE A 12 -47.44 -40.38 -11.24
C ILE A 12 -46.48 -39.92 -12.34
N PHE A 13 -46.77 -40.23 -13.60
CA PHE A 13 -45.95 -39.79 -14.72
C PHE A 13 -45.94 -38.26 -14.89
N LEU A 14 -47.09 -37.60 -14.75
CA LEU A 14 -47.19 -36.15 -14.83
C LEU A 14 -46.43 -35.45 -13.69
N THR A 15 -46.56 -35.95 -12.46
CA THR A 15 -45.80 -35.42 -11.31
C THR A 15 -44.30 -35.61 -11.49
N PHE A 16 -43.87 -36.73 -12.05
CA PHE A 16 -42.46 -36.96 -12.38
C PHE A 16 -41.92 -35.96 -13.41
N ILE A 17 -42.68 -35.64 -14.48
CA ILE A 17 -42.30 -34.62 -15.46
C ILE A 17 -42.14 -33.25 -14.79
N ILE A 18 -43.13 -32.83 -13.99
CA ILE A 18 -43.10 -31.54 -13.29
C ILE A 18 -41.88 -31.45 -12.35
N LEU A 19 -41.62 -32.50 -11.57
CA LEU A 19 -40.46 -32.56 -10.67
C LEU A 19 -39.14 -32.51 -11.43
N ARG A 20 -39.04 -33.23 -12.56
CA ARG A 20 -37.86 -33.22 -13.42
C ARG A 20 -37.60 -31.82 -14.00
N ASP A 21 -38.63 -31.17 -14.53
CA ASP A 21 -38.51 -29.86 -15.16
C ASP A 21 -38.15 -28.79 -14.11
N TYR A 22 -38.71 -28.90 -12.90
CA TYR A 22 -38.31 -28.08 -11.75
C TYR A 22 -36.83 -28.26 -11.39
N GLN A 23 -36.35 -29.51 -11.29
CA GLN A 23 -34.95 -29.83 -11.02
C GLN A 23 -34.01 -29.26 -12.10
N ILE A 24 -34.37 -29.39 -13.37
CA ILE A 24 -33.60 -28.83 -14.50
C ILE A 24 -33.53 -27.31 -14.42
N LYS A 25 -34.68 -26.64 -14.18
CA LYS A 25 -34.73 -25.19 -14.03
C LYS A 25 -33.88 -24.70 -12.86
N LYS A 26 -33.95 -25.40 -11.73
CA LYS A 26 -33.12 -25.12 -10.53
C LYS A 26 -31.63 -25.28 -10.83
N LYS A 27 -31.24 -26.35 -11.52
CA LYS A 27 -29.83 -26.58 -11.91
C LYS A 27 -29.33 -25.52 -12.88
N LYS A 28 -30.14 -25.14 -13.88
CA LYS A 28 -29.81 -24.07 -14.83
C LYS A 28 -29.63 -22.73 -14.14
N LEU A 29 -30.50 -22.39 -13.18
CA LEU A 29 -30.38 -21.17 -12.38
C LEU A 29 -29.07 -21.15 -11.57
N LYS A 30 -28.74 -22.25 -10.90
CA LYS A 30 -27.49 -22.37 -10.14
C LYS A 30 -26.25 -22.19 -11.02
N ILE A 31 -26.23 -22.83 -12.19
CA ILE A 31 -25.12 -22.69 -13.14
C ILE A 31 -25.02 -21.25 -13.64
N ASN A 32 -26.15 -20.62 -13.96
CA ASN A 32 -26.19 -19.23 -14.42
C ASN A 32 -25.65 -18.26 -13.35
N ASN A 33 -26.06 -18.44 -12.09
CA ASN A 33 -25.57 -17.62 -10.98
C ASN A 33 -24.06 -17.79 -10.79
N ALA A 34 -23.54 -19.02 -10.81
CA ALA A 34 -22.11 -19.29 -10.73
C ALA A 34 -21.31 -18.66 -11.89
N LEU A 35 -21.79 -18.78 -13.13
CA LEU A 35 -21.15 -18.17 -14.30
C LEU A 35 -21.15 -16.64 -14.21
N ASN A 36 -22.29 -16.05 -13.83
CA ASN A 36 -22.44 -14.62 -13.66
C ASN A 36 -21.56 -14.07 -12.54
N SER A 37 -21.50 -14.78 -11.40
CA SER A 37 -20.66 -14.46 -10.25
C SER A 37 -19.18 -14.45 -10.63
N ASN A 38 -18.72 -15.51 -11.32
CA ASN A 38 -17.33 -15.61 -11.78
C ASN A 38 -17.01 -14.52 -12.81
N PHE A 39 -17.91 -14.26 -13.77
CA PHE A 39 -17.73 -13.20 -14.74
C PHE A 39 -17.64 -11.83 -14.07
N PHE A 40 -18.49 -11.55 -13.09
CA PHE A 40 -18.49 -10.30 -12.33
C PHE A 40 -17.12 -10.06 -11.70
N ILE A 41 -16.67 -10.98 -10.85
CA ILE A 41 -15.45 -10.77 -10.05
C ILE A 41 -14.19 -10.75 -10.92
N GLN A 42 -14.12 -11.59 -11.96
CA GLN A 42 -12.99 -11.57 -12.90
C GLN A 42 -12.95 -10.25 -13.68
N THR A 43 -14.10 -9.75 -14.14
CA THR A 43 -14.18 -8.49 -14.87
C THR A 43 -13.72 -7.33 -13.99
N ILE A 44 -14.21 -7.25 -12.75
CA ILE A 44 -13.81 -6.21 -11.80
C ILE A 44 -12.30 -6.27 -11.53
N ASN A 45 -11.77 -7.44 -11.18
CA ASN A 45 -10.35 -7.61 -10.88
C ASN A 45 -9.45 -7.25 -12.07
N ASN A 46 -9.84 -7.64 -13.29
CA ASN A 46 -9.09 -7.32 -14.50
C ASN A 46 -9.07 -5.81 -14.75
N LEU A 47 -10.22 -5.14 -14.69
CA LEU A 47 -10.31 -3.69 -14.88
C LEU A 47 -9.48 -2.93 -13.83
N ILE A 48 -9.54 -3.34 -12.57
CA ILE A 48 -8.73 -2.74 -11.50
C ILE A 48 -7.24 -2.94 -11.78
N ASN A 49 -6.81 -4.14 -12.16
CA ASN A 49 -5.41 -4.42 -12.44
C ASN A 49 -4.89 -3.68 -13.70
N GLU A 50 -5.69 -3.59 -14.76
CA GLU A 50 -5.37 -2.84 -15.98
C GLU A 50 -5.21 -1.33 -15.71
N ASN A 51 -5.96 -0.79 -14.74
CA ASN A 51 -5.99 0.65 -14.43
C ASN A 51 -5.27 1.01 -13.11
N LYS A 52 -4.56 0.07 -12.49
CA LYS A 52 -4.05 0.20 -11.11
C LYS A 52 -3.14 1.42 -10.87
N TYR A 53 -2.35 1.81 -11.87
CA TYR A 53 -1.47 2.99 -11.76
C TYR A 53 -2.26 4.29 -11.86
N ASN A 54 -3.20 4.39 -12.80
CA ASN A 54 -4.08 5.55 -12.92
C ASN A 54 -4.96 5.72 -11.65
N LEU A 55 -5.45 4.61 -11.10
CA LEU A 55 -6.19 4.60 -9.84
C LEU A 55 -5.33 5.09 -8.67
N LEU A 56 -4.08 4.64 -8.58
CA LEU A 56 -3.15 5.10 -7.55
C LEU A 56 -2.82 6.60 -7.69
N GLU A 57 -2.58 7.08 -8.92
CA GLU A 57 -2.33 8.50 -9.18
C GLU A 57 -3.52 9.36 -8.79
N GLU A 58 -4.74 8.94 -9.16
CA GLU A 58 -5.96 9.64 -8.83
C GLU A 58 -6.23 9.64 -7.32
N ARG A 59 -5.96 8.52 -6.63
CA ARG A 59 -6.01 8.41 -5.17
C ARG A 59 -5.08 9.41 -4.49
N ILE A 60 -3.86 9.56 -5.01
CA ILE A 60 -2.88 10.52 -4.48
C ILE A 60 -3.31 11.96 -4.79
N ARG A 61 -3.86 12.21 -5.98
CA ARG A 61 -4.33 13.55 -6.42
C ARG A 61 -5.49 14.06 -5.57
N LEU A 62 -6.43 13.18 -5.23
CA LEU A 62 -7.64 13.51 -4.48
C LEU A 62 -7.48 13.40 -2.96
N ARG A 63 -6.29 13.03 -2.49
CA ARG A 63 -5.95 13.05 -1.06
C ARG A 63 -5.88 14.50 -0.58
N GLU A 64 -6.67 14.81 0.44
CA GLU A 64 -6.54 16.05 1.19
C GLU A 64 -5.71 15.80 2.45
N ILE A 65 -4.92 16.78 2.86
CA ILE A 65 -4.11 16.71 4.08
C ILE A 65 -4.49 17.92 4.92
N ASP A 66 -4.98 17.68 6.13
CA ASP A 66 -5.33 18.76 7.04
C ASP A 66 -4.08 19.47 7.62
N ALA A 67 -4.29 20.54 8.39
CA ALA A 67 -3.19 21.30 8.99
C ALA A 67 -2.32 20.48 9.96
N TYR A 68 -2.78 19.30 10.39
CA TYR A 68 -2.10 18.40 11.31
C TYR A 68 -1.43 17.21 10.60
N GLY A 69 -1.56 17.11 9.28
CA GLY A 69 -1.00 16.01 8.49
C GLY A 69 -1.90 14.78 8.39
N ASN A 70 -3.16 14.84 8.84
CA ASN A 70 -4.10 13.73 8.68
C ASN A 70 -4.59 13.68 7.23
N GLU A 71 -4.61 12.48 6.67
CA GLU A 71 -5.06 12.25 5.29
C GLU A 71 -6.59 12.03 5.25
N ASP A 72 -7.28 12.81 4.42
CA ASP A 72 -8.70 12.62 4.11
C ASP A 72 -8.85 12.16 2.65
N TYR A 73 -9.58 11.06 2.48
CA TYR A 73 -9.85 10.41 1.20
C TYR A 73 -11.32 10.51 0.76
N LYS A 74 -12.15 11.36 1.40
CA LYS A 74 -13.58 11.50 1.05
C LYS A 74 -13.82 11.80 -0.43
N LYS A 75 -13.00 12.65 -1.06
CA LYS A 75 -13.12 12.94 -2.50
C LYS A 75 -12.75 11.74 -3.37
N TRP A 76 -11.75 10.99 -2.96
CA TRP A 76 -11.31 9.78 -3.64
C TRP A 76 -12.37 8.66 -3.57
N ILE A 77 -12.85 8.36 -2.36
CA ILE A 77 -13.89 7.35 -2.14
C ILE A 77 -15.22 7.80 -2.73
N GLY A 78 -15.60 9.07 -2.57
CA GLY A 78 -16.86 9.60 -3.08
C GLY A 78 -18.10 9.08 -2.32
N ASN A 79 -19.28 9.45 -2.82
CA ASN A 79 -20.57 9.05 -2.22
C ASN A 79 -21.68 8.97 -3.30
N PRO A 80 -21.65 7.95 -4.17
CA PRO A 80 -22.67 7.78 -5.20
C PRO A 80 -24.00 7.27 -4.59
N PRO A 81 -25.14 7.46 -5.27
CA PRO A 81 -26.36 6.74 -4.94
C PRO A 81 -26.13 5.21 -5.01
N LEU A 82 -26.76 4.46 -4.11
CA LEU A 82 -26.58 3.01 -4.01
C LEU A 82 -27.68 2.22 -4.73
N ASP A 83 -28.90 2.74 -4.80
CA ASP A 83 -30.00 2.07 -5.49
C ASP A 83 -30.00 2.33 -7.00
N GLU A 84 -30.41 1.32 -7.75
CA GLU A 84 -30.38 1.29 -9.22
C GLU A 84 -31.13 2.48 -9.86
N LYS A 85 -32.31 2.81 -9.33
CA LYS A 85 -33.15 3.90 -9.86
C LYS A 85 -32.53 5.28 -9.62
N ALA A 86 -31.97 5.52 -8.44
CA ALA A 86 -31.28 6.77 -8.16
C ALA A 86 -30.01 6.91 -8.98
N ILE A 87 -29.28 5.82 -9.22
CA ILE A 87 -28.10 5.81 -10.10
C ILE A 87 -28.49 6.23 -11.52
N GLU A 88 -29.49 5.58 -12.12
CA GLU A 88 -30.00 5.90 -13.47
C GLU A 88 -30.37 7.38 -13.58
N LYS A 89 -31.17 7.88 -12.63
CA LYS A 89 -31.58 9.29 -12.59
C LYS A 89 -30.40 10.24 -12.46
N ASN A 90 -29.37 9.90 -11.68
CA ASN A 90 -28.19 10.74 -11.51
C ASN A 90 -27.32 10.79 -12.76
N ILE A 91 -27.13 9.64 -13.44
CA ILE A 91 -26.34 9.58 -14.67
C ILE A 91 -27.05 10.35 -15.79
N PHE A 92 -28.36 10.14 -15.97
CA PHE A 92 -29.15 10.85 -16.98
C PHE A 92 -29.10 12.37 -16.80
N ASN A 93 -29.13 12.85 -15.55
CA ASN A 93 -29.10 14.28 -15.22
C ASN A 93 -27.69 14.90 -15.18
N GLY A 94 -26.63 14.15 -15.55
CA GLY A 94 -25.26 14.68 -15.55
C GLY A 94 -24.71 15.02 -14.16
N SER A 95 -25.04 14.20 -13.16
CA SER A 95 -24.70 14.43 -11.74
C SER A 95 -23.21 14.66 -11.49
N LYS A 96 -22.90 15.54 -10.53
CA LYS A 96 -21.52 15.75 -10.05
C LYS A 96 -20.95 14.54 -9.29
N ARG A 97 -21.80 13.62 -8.83
CA ARG A 97 -21.41 12.50 -7.95
C ARG A 97 -20.53 11.42 -8.63
N PHE A 98 -20.45 11.41 -9.96
CA PHE A 98 -19.63 10.48 -10.73
C PHE A 98 -18.48 11.19 -11.49
N LYS A 99 -18.09 12.41 -11.09
CA LYS A 99 -17.12 13.22 -11.84
C LYS A 99 -15.65 12.95 -11.50
N GLU A 100 -15.36 12.34 -10.36
CA GLU A 100 -14.00 12.06 -9.91
C GLU A 100 -13.96 10.80 -9.03
N GLY A 101 -12.74 10.36 -8.69
CA GLY A 101 -12.50 9.25 -7.76
C GLY A 101 -13.05 7.90 -8.23
N ILE A 102 -13.33 7.03 -7.27
CA ILE A 102 -13.88 5.70 -7.51
C ILE A 102 -15.25 5.75 -8.25
N PRO A 103 -16.17 6.68 -7.94
CA PRO A 103 -17.42 6.80 -8.69
C PRO A 103 -17.22 7.04 -10.19
N TYR A 104 -16.27 7.89 -10.57
CA TYR A 104 -15.93 8.11 -11.99
C TYR A 104 -15.42 6.82 -12.65
N PHE A 105 -14.50 6.11 -11.99
CA PHE A 105 -13.99 4.85 -12.51
C PHE A 105 -15.11 3.82 -12.70
N TRP A 106 -16.02 3.73 -11.73
CA TRP A 106 -17.18 2.85 -11.84
C TRP A 106 -18.05 3.23 -13.04
N GLU A 107 -18.44 4.49 -13.19
CA GLU A 107 -19.34 4.92 -14.28
C GLU A 107 -18.67 4.82 -15.66
N LYS A 108 -17.42 5.28 -15.78
CA LYS A 108 -16.76 5.45 -17.08
C LYS A 108 -15.99 4.22 -17.55
N VAL A 109 -15.64 3.30 -16.66
CA VAL A 109 -14.85 2.11 -16.99
C VAL A 109 -15.63 0.84 -16.70
N ILE A 110 -16.05 0.63 -15.44
CA ILE A 110 -16.72 -0.60 -15.03
C ILE A 110 -18.07 -0.72 -15.75
N LEU A 111 -18.95 0.26 -15.59
CA LEU A 111 -20.30 0.21 -16.14
C LEU A 111 -20.29 0.08 -17.67
N LYS A 112 -19.37 0.78 -18.35
CA LYS A 112 -19.18 0.62 -19.81
C LYS A 112 -18.79 -0.80 -20.20
N LYS A 113 -17.99 -1.49 -19.39
CA LYS A 113 -17.59 -2.89 -19.65
C LYS A 113 -18.76 -3.86 -19.50
N PHE A 114 -19.64 -3.63 -18.53
CA PHE A 114 -20.86 -4.43 -18.35
C PHE A 114 -21.96 -4.09 -19.38
N GLY A 115 -21.90 -2.90 -19.98
CA GLY A 115 -22.77 -2.48 -21.09
C GLY A 115 -24.05 -1.78 -20.62
N SER A 116 -24.60 -2.15 -19.46
CA SER A 116 -25.73 -1.45 -18.85
C SER A 116 -25.74 -1.59 -17.32
N ILE A 117 -26.53 -0.73 -16.67
CA ILE A 117 -26.78 -0.77 -15.22
C ILE A 117 -27.47 -2.08 -14.86
N GLU A 118 -28.49 -2.47 -15.62
CA GLU A 118 -29.22 -3.72 -15.44
C GLU A 118 -28.28 -4.94 -15.49
N LEU A 119 -27.41 -5.02 -16.50
CA LEU A 119 -26.46 -6.12 -16.63
C LEU A 119 -25.45 -6.13 -15.48
N PHE A 120 -24.93 -4.96 -15.08
CA PHE A 120 -24.06 -4.86 -13.91
C PHE A 120 -24.73 -5.43 -12.66
N PHE A 121 -25.96 -4.99 -12.35
CA PHE A 121 -26.68 -5.44 -11.16
C PHE A 121 -27.15 -6.90 -11.25
N GLU A 122 -27.46 -7.42 -12.44
CA GLU A 122 -27.73 -8.86 -12.64
C GLU A 122 -26.53 -9.71 -12.22
N LYS A 123 -25.31 -9.32 -12.66
CA LYS A 123 -24.09 -10.06 -12.31
C LYS A 123 -23.71 -9.87 -10.84
N TRP A 124 -23.88 -8.66 -10.28
CA TRP A 124 -23.69 -8.40 -8.86
C TRP A 124 -24.62 -9.24 -7.97
N ARG A 125 -25.92 -9.28 -8.27
CA ARG A 125 -26.87 -10.12 -7.51
C ARG A 125 -26.51 -11.60 -7.58
N SER A 126 -26.02 -12.06 -8.74
CA SER A 126 -25.51 -13.43 -8.88
C SER A 126 -24.27 -13.66 -8.02
N TYR A 127 -23.39 -12.66 -7.89
CA TYR A 127 -22.24 -12.70 -6.98
C TYR A 127 -22.67 -12.77 -5.51
N CYS A 128 -23.62 -11.94 -5.06
CA CYS A 128 -24.17 -12.01 -3.70
C CYS A 128 -24.83 -13.37 -3.40
N TYR A 129 -25.52 -13.94 -4.39
CA TYR A 129 -26.14 -15.26 -4.23
C TYR A 129 -25.10 -16.37 -3.99
N GLU A 130 -23.99 -16.36 -4.72
CA GLU A 130 -22.92 -17.35 -4.54
C GLU A 130 -21.99 -17.03 -3.35
N ASN A 131 -21.94 -15.76 -2.92
CA ASN A 131 -21.11 -15.26 -1.81
C ASN A 131 -21.98 -14.48 -0.81
N PRO A 132 -22.83 -15.16 -0.03
CA PRO A 132 -23.87 -14.50 0.77
C PRO A 132 -23.33 -13.73 1.97
N THR A 133 -22.06 -13.88 2.32
CA THR A 133 -21.43 -13.25 3.47
C THR A 133 -20.17 -12.50 3.07
N ILE A 134 -19.89 -11.41 3.78
CA ILE A 134 -18.68 -10.63 3.64
C ILE A 134 -18.02 -10.46 5.02
N ASP A 135 -16.69 -10.53 5.05
CA ASP A 135 -15.91 -10.09 6.20
C ASP A 135 -15.83 -8.55 6.16
N ASP A 136 -16.64 -7.89 6.99
CA ASP A 136 -16.71 -6.45 7.03
C ASP A 136 -15.64 -5.90 7.97
N GLU A 137 -14.54 -5.42 7.39
CA GLU A 137 -13.41 -4.84 8.12
C GLU A 137 -13.81 -3.60 8.95
N ILE A 138 -14.88 -2.89 8.59
CA ILE A 138 -15.36 -1.70 9.32
C ILE A 138 -16.09 -2.11 10.58
N VAL A 139 -16.93 -3.14 10.49
CA VAL A 139 -17.68 -3.68 11.63
C VAL A 139 -16.82 -4.66 12.45
N GLY A 140 -15.76 -5.20 11.86
CA GLY A 140 -14.89 -6.22 12.46
C GLY A 140 -15.60 -7.57 12.62
N SER A 141 -16.59 -7.87 11.77
CA SER A 141 -17.38 -9.10 11.85
C SER A 141 -17.90 -9.56 10.48
N ILE A 142 -18.20 -10.85 10.38
CA ILE A 142 -18.84 -11.42 9.20
C ILE A 142 -20.33 -11.05 9.24
N ARG A 143 -20.84 -10.51 8.14
CA ARG A 143 -22.26 -10.19 7.96
C ARG A 143 -22.76 -10.64 6.59
N ASN A 144 -24.08 -10.59 6.40
CA ASN A 144 -24.69 -10.82 5.09
C ASN A 144 -24.25 -9.72 4.11
N LEU A 145 -23.99 -10.14 2.87
CA LEU A 145 -23.70 -9.26 1.75
C LEU A 145 -25.02 -8.83 1.09
N GLU A 146 -25.33 -7.55 1.19
CA GLU A 146 -26.56 -6.96 0.66
C GLU A 146 -26.36 -6.43 -0.77
N THR A 147 -27.45 -6.18 -1.49
CA THR A 147 -27.35 -5.68 -2.87
C THR A 147 -26.78 -4.25 -2.92
N GLU A 148 -27.02 -3.47 -1.88
CA GLU A 148 -26.58 -2.09 -1.72
C GLU A 148 -25.07 -1.97 -1.42
N ASP A 149 -24.39 -3.08 -1.06
CA ASP A 149 -22.96 -3.10 -0.74
C ASP A 149 -22.04 -3.02 -1.97
N TRP A 150 -22.59 -3.01 -3.20
CA TRP A 150 -21.82 -3.07 -4.44
C TRP A 150 -20.70 -2.02 -4.51
N PHE A 151 -20.99 -0.80 -4.04
CA PHE A 151 -20.05 0.30 -4.12
C PHE A 151 -18.91 0.13 -3.13
N VAL A 152 -19.25 -0.18 -1.87
CA VAL A 152 -18.27 -0.43 -0.80
C VAL A 152 -17.38 -1.61 -1.19
N PHE A 153 -17.97 -2.67 -1.76
CA PHE A 153 -17.24 -3.82 -2.28
C PHE A 153 -16.20 -3.40 -3.34
N ILE A 154 -16.62 -2.68 -4.38
CA ILE A 154 -15.71 -2.23 -5.45
C ILE A 154 -14.64 -1.29 -4.91
N ALA A 155 -15.02 -0.34 -4.05
CA ALA A 155 -14.10 0.60 -3.44
C ALA A 155 -13.03 -0.12 -2.61
N SER A 156 -13.41 -1.14 -1.85
CA SER A 156 -12.49 -1.98 -1.09
C SER A 156 -11.48 -2.70 -1.99
N GLN A 157 -11.93 -3.29 -3.12
CA GLN A 157 -11.01 -3.96 -4.06
C GLN A 157 -10.00 -2.97 -4.68
N ILE A 158 -10.45 -1.76 -5.01
CA ILE A 158 -9.59 -0.71 -5.56
C ILE A 158 -8.58 -0.23 -4.50
N GLU A 159 -9.02 0.00 -3.27
CA GLU A 159 -8.13 0.42 -2.17
C GLU A 159 -7.06 -0.63 -1.89
N LYS A 160 -7.44 -1.91 -1.81
CA LYS A 160 -6.50 -3.02 -1.65
C LYS A 160 -5.47 -3.03 -2.78
N SER A 161 -5.88 -2.80 -4.02
CA SER A 161 -4.95 -2.70 -5.17
C SER A 161 -3.97 -1.53 -5.00
N CYS A 162 -4.44 -0.34 -4.61
CA CYS A 162 -3.61 0.83 -4.41
C CYS A 162 -2.61 0.66 -3.25
N LEU A 163 -3.06 0.17 -2.10
CA LEU A 163 -2.21 -0.07 -0.92
C LEU A 163 -1.11 -1.08 -1.23
N ASN A 164 -1.43 -2.17 -1.93
CA ASN A 164 -0.44 -3.15 -2.38
C ASN A 164 0.67 -2.53 -3.26
N LEU A 165 0.34 -1.54 -4.10
CA LEU A 165 1.34 -0.84 -4.90
C LEU A 165 2.23 0.06 -4.02
N ILE A 166 1.64 0.76 -3.06
CA ILE A 166 2.36 1.62 -2.11
C ILE A 166 3.36 0.80 -1.30
N GLU A 167 2.92 -0.33 -0.73
CA GLU A 167 3.77 -1.23 0.06
C GLU A 167 4.94 -1.80 -0.75
N LYS A 168 4.69 -2.23 -1.99
CA LYS A 168 5.74 -2.71 -2.90
C LYS A 168 6.77 -1.63 -3.21
N ASN A 169 6.31 -0.41 -3.48
CA ASN A 169 7.19 0.73 -3.76
C ASN A 169 8.03 1.11 -2.54
N TYR A 170 7.41 1.15 -1.35
CA TYR A 170 8.10 1.44 -0.09
C TYR A 170 9.18 0.41 0.21
N SER A 171 8.84 -0.88 0.07
CA SER A 171 9.77 -2.00 0.25
C SER A 171 10.97 -1.94 -0.71
N SER A 172 10.71 -1.65 -2.00
CA SER A 172 11.75 -1.50 -3.02
C SER A 172 12.69 -0.34 -2.72
N LYS A 173 12.14 0.83 -2.38
CA LYS A 173 12.91 2.04 -2.06
C LYS A 173 13.77 1.86 -0.81
N ASN A 174 13.23 1.27 0.25
CA ASN A 174 13.98 0.99 1.47
C ASN A 174 15.09 -0.03 1.24
N LYS A 175 14.85 -1.08 0.45
CA LYS A 175 15.89 -2.06 0.10
C LYS A 175 17.01 -1.43 -0.73
N GLY A 176 16.69 -0.51 -1.64
CA GLY A 176 17.67 0.26 -2.41
C GLY A 176 18.50 1.19 -1.52
N ASN A 177 17.85 1.96 -0.66
CA ASN A 177 18.51 2.88 0.28
C ASN A 177 19.40 2.13 1.29
N TYR A 178 18.92 1.02 1.84
CA TYR A 178 19.68 0.17 2.78
C TYR A 178 20.97 -0.36 2.14
N LYS A 179 20.90 -0.89 0.91
CA LYS A 179 22.09 -1.34 0.18
C LYS A 179 23.06 -0.19 -0.14
N LYS A 180 22.54 1.02 -0.38
CA LYS A 180 23.37 2.20 -0.62
C LYS A 180 24.09 2.65 0.66
N GLY A 181 23.41 2.64 1.80
CA GLY A 181 23.98 2.91 3.13
C GLY A 181 25.16 2.00 3.46
N ILE A 182 24.95 0.68 3.44
CA ILE A 182 26.00 -0.31 3.72
C ILE A 182 27.21 -0.15 2.79
N ARG A 183 26.98 0.10 1.50
CA ARG A 183 28.09 0.32 0.56
C ARG A 183 28.92 1.55 0.93
N PHE A 184 28.29 2.62 1.41
CA PHE A 184 29.00 3.82 1.81
C PHE A 184 29.71 3.66 3.16
N GLU A 185 29.09 2.97 4.11
CA GLU A 185 29.71 2.59 5.39
C GLU A 185 30.97 1.75 5.16
N ASN A 186 30.89 0.72 4.31
CA ASN A 186 32.04 -0.11 3.93
C ASN A 186 33.15 0.70 3.28
N HIS A 187 32.79 1.62 2.39
CA HIS A 187 33.76 2.50 1.74
C HIS A 187 34.50 3.40 2.75
N CYS A 188 33.78 3.99 3.70
CA CYS A 188 34.39 4.79 4.77
C CYS A 188 35.30 3.93 5.66
N MET A 189 34.85 2.71 6.01
CA MET A 189 35.63 1.74 6.78
C MET A 189 36.94 1.37 6.07
N GLU A 190 36.91 1.13 4.76
CA GLU A 190 38.11 0.79 3.98
C GLU A 190 39.14 1.92 4.00
N ILE A 191 38.71 3.18 3.80
CA ILE A 191 39.61 4.34 3.87
C ILE A 191 40.26 4.42 5.26
N LEU A 192 39.48 4.28 6.33
CA LEU A 192 40.00 4.32 7.69
C LEU A 192 41.03 3.21 7.96
N LYS A 193 40.70 1.96 7.58
CA LYS A 193 41.61 0.81 7.73
C LYS A 193 42.92 0.99 6.96
N GLN A 194 42.85 1.51 5.73
CA GLN A 194 44.02 1.80 4.90
C GLN A 194 44.93 2.87 5.51
N ASN A 195 44.37 3.75 6.34
CA ASN A 195 45.10 4.83 7.02
C ASN A 195 45.35 4.51 8.51
N GLY A 196 45.49 3.23 8.86
CA GLY A 196 46.03 2.79 10.16
C GLY A 196 45.02 2.70 11.31
N TRP A 197 43.73 2.94 11.06
CA TRP A 197 42.69 2.84 12.10
C TRP A 197 42.21 1.40 12.30
N ALA A 198 42.07 0.98 13.56
CA ALA A 198 41.29 -0.21 13.88
C ALA A 198 39.80 0.15 13.84
N VAL A 199 39.03 -0.45 12.92
CA VAL A 199 37.61 -0.11 12.71
C VAL A 199 36.70 -1.29 13.03
N LYS A 200 35.64 -1.03 13.78
CA LYS A 200 34.54 -1.97 14.05
C LYS A 200 33.22 -1.39 13.56
N GLU A 201 32.43 -2.20 12.87
CA GLU A 201 31.03 -1.90 12.56
C GLU A 201 30.17 -2.06 13.82
N THR A 202 29.11 -1.28 13.92
CA THR A 202 28.07 -1.48 14.93
C THR A 202 26.98 -2.42 14.39
N PRO A 203 26.11 -2.96 15.25
CA PRO A 203 25.00 -3.80 14.78
C PRO A 203 24.05 -3.01 13.88
N ASN A 204 23.54 -3.65 12.82
CA ASN A 204 22.58 -3.06 11.88
C ASN A 204 21.29 -2.50 12.52
N THR A 205 20.99 -2.88 13.76
CA THR A 205 19.83 -2.41 14.53
C THR A 205 20.26 -2.06 15.95
N GLY A 206 19.79 -0.93 16.49
CA GLY A 206 20.16 -0.50 17.85
C GLY A 206 21.58 0.06 17.96
N ASP A 207 22.13 0.51 16.83
CA ASP A 207 23.44 1.17 16.68
C ASP A 207 23.51 2.54 17.40
N GLN A 208 22.38 3.11 17.81
CA GLN A 208 22.29 4.43 18.44
C GLN A 208 22.87 5.56 17.58
N GLY A 209 22.77 5.43 16.25
CA GLY A 209 23.23 6.45 15.30
C GLY A 209 24.74 6.49 15.09
N VAL A 210 25.45 5.40 15.37
CA VAL A 210 26.89 5.24 15.10
C VAL A 210 27.04 4.05 14.18
N ASP A 211 27.56 4.25 12.97
CA ASP A 211 27.74 3.16 11.99
C ASP A 211 29.09 2.47 12.18
N LEU A 212 30.14 3.26 12.47
CA LEU A 212 31.51 2.78 12.64
C LEU A 212 32.14 3.31 13.92
N ILE A 213 33.00 2.51 14.53
CA ILE A 213 33.88 2.91 15.62
C ILE A 213 35.32 2.71 15.15
N ALA A 214 36.04 3.82 14.96
CA ALA A 214 37.46 3.82 14.65
C ALA A 214 38.29 4.05 15.92
N SER A 215 39.42 3.37 16.08
CA SER A 215 40.29 3.55 17.25
C SER A 215 41.78 3.48 16.90
N ILE A 216 42.56 4.34 17.55
CA ILE A 216 44.02 4.32 17.57
C ILE A 216 44.49 4.87 18.93
N ASN A 217 45.34 4.14 19.65
CA ASN A 217 45.75 4.47 21.02
C ASN A 217 44.52 4.78 21.92
N ASP A 218 44.50 5.94 22.58
CA ASP A 218 43.39 6.39 23.45
C ASP A 218 42.24 7.06 22.68
N LEU A 219 42.36 7.20 21.35
CA LEU A 219 41.31 7.78 20.52
C LEU A 219 40.29 6.71 20.14
N ARG A 220 39.02 7.02 20.39
CA ARG A 220 37.87 6.18 20.03
C ARG A 220 36.81 7.06 19.39
N ILE A 221 36.68 6.96 18.08
CA ILE A 221 35.85 7.86 17.28
C ILE A 221 34.57 7.13 16.89
N CYS A 222 33.44 7.71 17.24
CA CYS A 222 32.12 7.29 16.76
C CYS A 222 31.82 8.03 15.47
N ILE A 223 31.55 7.27 14.40
CA ILE A 223 31.41 7.79 13.04
C ILE A 223 30.03 7.40 12.51
N GLN A 224 29.31 8.39 11.97
CA GLN A 224 28.07 8.17 11.25
C GLN A 224 28.25 8.53 9.77
N CYS A 225 27.91 7.61 8.88
CA CYS A 225 28.06 7.69 7.44
C CYS A 225 26.69 7.98 6.80
N LYS A 226 26.58 9.07 6.05
CA LYS A 226 25.34 9.44 5.34
C LYS A 226 25.57 9.60 3.83
N ASP A 227 24.99 8.70 3.03
CA ASP A 227 24.99 8.78 1.55
C ASP A 227 23.64 9.28 1.00
N HIS A 228 23.27 10.50 1.37
CA HIS A 228 22.08 11.18 0.86
C HIS A 228 22.41 12.07 -0.34
N GLU A 229 21.41 12.32 -1.20
CA GLU A 229 21.56 13.27 -2.32
C GLU A 229 21.55 14.74 -1.86
N LYS A 230 20.85 15.02 -0.76
CA LYS A 230 20.73 16.37 -0.19
C LYS A 230 21.66 16.52 1.01
N ALA A 231 21.99 17.78 1.32
CA ALA A 231 22.80 18.14 2.48
C ALA A 231 22.19 17.63 3.79
N ILE A 232 23.06 17.18 4.70
CA ILE A 232 22.67 16.57 5.97
C ILE A 232 22.25 17.64 6.99
N GLY A 233 21.11 17.42 7.66
CA GLY A 233 20.54 18.33 8.65
C GLY A 233 20.83 17.94 10.10
N ASN A 234 20.29 18.72 11.04
CA ASN A 234 20.56 18.64 12.49
C ASN A 234 20.34 17.25 13.10
N LYS A 235 19.43 16.44 12.56
CA LYS A 235 19.09 15.13 13.10
C LYS A 235 20.32 14.22 13.23
N ALA A 236 21.18 14.19 12.22
CA ALA A 236 22.40 13.37 12.26
C ALA A 236 23.37 13.84 13.35
N VAL A 237 23.46 15.16 13.59
CA VAL A 237 24.27 15.73 14.68
C VAL A 237 23.74 15.32 16.05
N GLN A 238 22.42 15.30 16.21
CA GLN A 238 21.78 14.85 17.45
C GLN A 238 22.02 13.34 17.69
N GLU A 239 21.83 12.53 16.65
CA GLU A 239 22.06 11.08 16.66
C GLU A 239 23.49 10.75 17.09
N ILE A 240 24.52 11.24 16.37
CA ILE A 240 25.91 10.93 16.69
C ILE A 240 26.35 11.50 18.06
N SER A 241 25.78 12.61 18.51
CA SER A 241 26.11 13.20 19.82
C SER A 241 25.68 12.27 20.95
N ALA A 242 24.47 11.71 20.88
CA ALA A 242 23.99 10.71 21.82
C ALA A 242 24.73 9.37 21.64
N GLY A 243 24.94 8.95 20.39
CA GLY A 243 25.65 7.72 20.03
C GLY A 243 27.08 7.69 20.56
N LYS A 244 27.81 8.81 20.49
CA LYS A 244 29.16 8.95 21.07
C LYS A 244 29.17 8.60 22.56
N LEU A 245 28.19 9.10 23.33
CA LEU A 245 28.10 8.82 24.76
C LEU A 245 27.82 7.34 25.01
N TYR A 246 26.85 6.77 24.28
CA TYR A 246 26.47 5.36 24.40
C TYR A 246 27.65 4.42 24.12
N TRP A 247 28.40 4.67 23.04
CA TRP A 247 29.55 3.88 22.63
C TRP A 247 30.87 4.26 23.30
N LYS A 248 30.83 5.17 24.27
CA LYS A 248 31.97 5.69 25.04
C LYS A 248 33.07 6.26 24.14
N GLY A 249 32.69 6.91 23.04
CA GLY A 249 33.61 7.56 22.11
C GLY A 249 34.20 8.84 22.70
N THR A 250 35.46 9.11 22.38
CA THR A 250 36.14 10.37 22.69
C THR A 250 35.74 11.47 21.71
N HIS A 251 35.51 11.11 20.44
CA HIS A 251 35.13 12.03 19.36
C HIS A 251 33.91 11.52 18.58
N ALA A 252 33.19 12.44 17.94
CA ALA A 252 32.05 12.18 17.09
C ALA A 252 32.27 12.81 15.72
N ILE A 253 32.03 12.05 14.66
CA ILE A 253 32.23 12.50 13.28
C ILE A 253 31.03 12.08 12.44
N ILE A 254 30.58 12.97 11.57
CA ILE A 254 29.64 12.63 10.50
C ILE A 254 30.35 12.76 9.17
N VAL A 255 30.23 11.73 8.35
CA VAL A 255 30.79 11.66 7.00
C VAL A 255 29.66 11.75 5.98
N SER A 256 29.76 12.68 5.03
CA SER A 256 28.77 12.84 3.96
C SER A 256 29.38 13.31 2.64
N LYS A 257 28.90 12.72 1.53
CA LYS A 257 29.20 13.17 0.16
C LYS A 257 28.54 14.51 -0.18
N SER A 258 27.32 14.72 0.30
CA SER A 258 26.45 15.83 -0.10
C SER A 258 26.64 17.09 0.76
N GLY A 259 27.54 17.06 1.73
CA GLY A 259 27.77 18.16 2.67
C GLY A 259 26.64 18.32 3.70
N PHE A 260 26.61 19.47 4.36
CA PHE A 260 25.78 19.73 5.54
C PHE A 260 25.05 21.07 5.44
N THR A 261 23.89 21.18 6.09
CA THR A 261 23.17 22.46 6.15
C THR A 261 23.88 23.45 7.07
N LYS A 262 23.61 24.76 6.89
CA LYS A 262 24.14 25.81 7.80
C LYS A 262 23.76 25.56 9.27
N SER A 263 22.53 25.08 9.52
CA SER A 263 22.07 24.75 10.87
C SER A 263 22.82 23.55 11.46
N ALA A 264 23.18 22.56 10.64
CA ALA A 264 23.94 21.38 11.07
C ALA A 264 25.34 21.80 11.49
N HIS A 265 26.01 22.67 10.73
CA HIS A 265 27.30 23.24 11.10
C HIS A 265 27.25 23.97 12.45
N GLN A 266 26.22 24.79 12.68
CA GLN A 266 26.04 25.50 13.95
C GLN A 266 25.87 24.52 15.12
N LEU A 267 25.01 23.50 14.96
CA LEU A 267 24.75 22.52 16.01
C LEU A 267 25.98 21.63 16.29
N ALA A 268 26.70 21.24 15.25
CA ALA A 268 27.89 20.41 15.33
C ALA A 268 29.00 21.11 16.14
N LYS A 269 29.20 22.41 15.90
CA LYS A 269 30.12 23.23 16.70
C LYS A 269 29.78 23.21 18.18
N SER A 270 28.49 23.33 18.54
CA SER A 270 28.05 23.29 19.95
C SER A 270 28.23 21.90 20.59
N ASN A 271 28.16 20.82 19.81
CA ASN A 271 28.25 19.44 20.30
C ASN A 271 29.65 18.82 20.16
N LYS A 272 30.63 19.57 19.64
CA LYS A 272 31.97 19.06 19.30
C LYS A 272 31.89 17.81 18.41
N VAL A 273 31.12 17.95 17.34
CA VAL A 273 30.97 16.95 16.27
C VAL A 273 31.66 17.49 15.04
N GLU A 274 32.57 16.70 14.46
CA GLU A 274 33.19 17.07 13.20
C GLU A 274 32.32 16.67 12.02
N LEU A 275 32.20 17.56 11.05
CA LEU A 275 31.42 17.35 9.83
C LEU A 275 32.40 17.31 8.67
N ILE A 276 32.58 16.12 8.10
CA ILE A 276 33.59 15.90 7.06
C ILE A 276 33.00 15.23 5.83
N ASN A 277 33.72 15.36 4.73
CA ASN A 277 33.53 14.57 3.53
C ASN A 277 34.40 13.30 3.58
N GLU A 278 34.02 12.24 2.86
CA GLU A 278 34.72 10.96 2.81
C GLU A 278 36.21 11.08 2.43
N TYR A 279 36.61 12.00 1.54
CA TYR A 279 38.02 12.14 1.17
C TYR A 279 38.90 12.67 2.31
N GLN A 280 38.29 13.25 3.35
CA GLN A 280 39.00 13.76 4.53
C GLN A 280 39.29 12.66 5.54
N LEU A 281 38.66 11.47 5.43
CA LEU A 281 38.91 10.33 6.32
C LEU A 281 40.36 9.83 6.25
N LYS A 282 41.05 10.03 5.12
CA LYS A 282 42.47 9.67 4.97
C LYS A 282 43.39 10.46 5.91
N ASP A 283 42.95 11.65 6.32
CA ASP A 283 43.69 12.59 7.16
C ASP A 283 42.94 12.84 8.49
N LEU A 284 42.20 11.84 9.00
CA LEU A 284 41.25 12.01 10.10
C LEU A 284 41.86 12.65 11.35
N GLU A 285 43.13 12.36 11.62
CA GLU A 285 43.89 12.89 12.75
C GLU A 285 43.89 14.43 12.80
N LYS A 286 43.80 15.10 11.65
CA LYS A 286 43.79 16.58 11.58
C LYS A 286 42.50 17.22 12.10
N PHE A 287 41.45 16.43 12.33
CA PHE A 287 40.13 16.92 12.76
C PHE A 287 39.84 16.63 14.24
N ILE A 288 40.74 15.90 14.93
CA ILE A 288 40.51 15.41 16.29
C ILE A 288 41.65 15.76 17.26
N ILE A 289 42.70 16.42 16.77
CA ILE A 289 43.84 16.93 17.53
C ILE A 289 43.73 18.46 17.56
#